data_AF-A0A375I8C3-F1
#
_entry.id   AF-A0A375I8C3-F1
#
_cell.length_a   1.000
_cell.length_b   1.000
_cell.length_c   1.000
_cell.angle_alpha   90.00
_cell.angle_beta   90.00
_cell.angle_gamma   90.00
#
_symmetry.space_group_name_H-M   'P 1'
#
loop_
_entity.id
_entity.type
_entity.pdbx_description
1 polymer ?
#
loop_
_entity_poly.entity_id
_entity_poly.type
_entity_poly.pdbx_seq_one_letter_code
_entity_poly.pdbx_strand_id
1 'polypeptide(L)'
;MATRQIATRVDAEQAELFKETTRRLGTTPADALRMFVTAFNSHRGFPYDVRLAEDLEPFDTEEDATRFATDLSLKAINEAR
;
A
#
# COMPACT_ATOMS: atom_id res chain seq x y z
N MET A 1 17.85 22.08 -6.71
CA MET A 1 16.59 21.29 -6.60
C MET A 1 15.76 21.90 -5.49
N ALA A 2 14.46 22.12 -5.69
CA ALA A 2 13.58 22.71 -4.68
C ALA A 2 13.04 21.64 -3.73
N THR A 3 13.12 21.87 -2.42
CA THR A 3 12.53 20.98 -1.40
C THR A 3 11.07 21.34 -1.13
N ARG A 4 10.21 20.33 -0.93
CA ARG A 4 8.79 20.49 -0.56
C ARG A 4 8.51 19.78 0.75
N GLN A 5 7.62 20.33 1.56
CA GLN A 5 7.18 19.72 2.82
C GLN A 5 5.97 18.81 2.56
N ILE A 6 5.99 17.62 3.17
CA ILE A 6 4.85 16.72 3.24
C ILE A 6 4.50 16.60 4.74
N ALA A 7 3.26 16.94 5.11
CA ALA A 7 2.80 16.93 6.50
C ALA A 7 1.49 16.14 6.61
N THR A 8 1.44 15.23 7.59
CA THR A 8 0.28 14.40 7.90
C THR A 8 0.09 14.36 9.41
N ARG A 9 -1.17 14.38 9.86
CA ARG A 9 -1.51 14.14 11.26
C ARG A 9 -1.50 12.65 11.55
N VAL A 10 -0.93 12.27 12.68
CA VAL A 10 -0.93 10.89 13.18
C VAL A 10 -1.44 10.89 14.61
N ASP A 11 -1.91 9.73 15.07
CA ASP A 11 -2.32 9.55 16.45
C ASP A 11 -1.17 9.84 17.42
N ALA A 12 -1.49 10.34 18.62
CA ALA A 12 -0.49 10.72 19.62
C ALA A 12 0.39 9.53 20.05
N GLU A 13 -0.20 8.35 20.23
CA GLU A 13 0.54 7.14 20.60
C GLU A 13 1.51 6.74 19.49
N GLN A 14 1.05 6.78 18.24
CA GLN A 14 1.90 6.49 17.07
C GLN A 14 3.03 7.52 16.91
N ALA A 15 2.75 8.79 17.19
CA ALA A 15 3.77 9.85 17.15
C ALA A 15 4.90 9.58 18.17
N GLU A 16 4.54 9.23 19.41
CA GLU A 16 5.53 8.94 20.46
C GLU A 16 6.30 7.65 20.18
N LEU A 17 5.63 6.59 19.71
CA LEU A 17 6.28 5.36 19.31
C LEU A 17 7.30 5.57 18.17
N PHE A 18 6.93 6.39 17.18
CA PHE A 18 7.83 6.70 16.07
C PHE A 18 9.05 7.51 16.52
N LYS A 19 8.86 8.50 17.40
CA LYS A 19 9.97 9.28 18.00
C LYS A 19 10.90 8.39 18.83
N GLU A 20 10.36 7.48 19.63
CA GLU A 20 11.15 6.53 20.42
C GLU A 20 11.99 5.62 19.52
N THR A 21 11.33 5.02 18.53
CA THR A 21 11.96 4.06 17.62
C THR A 21 13.09 4.70 16.83
N THR A 22 12.86 5.89 16.28
CA THR A 22 13.88 6.64 15.52
C THR A 22 15.08 7.01 16.41
N ARG A 23 14.83 7.44 17.65
CA ARG A 23 15.90 7.70 18.63
C ARG A 23 16.71 6.44 18.95
N ARG A 24 16.06 5.29 19.17
CA ARG A 24 16.74 4.00 19.43
C ARG A 24 17.58 3.52 18.25
N LEU A 25 17.16 3.84 17.02
CA LEU A 25 17.90 3.56 15.79
C LEU A 25 19.04 4.57 15.52
N GLY A 26 19.21 5.60 16.37
CA GLY A 26 20.22 6.64 16.16
C GLY A 26 19.92 7.55 14.97
N THR A 27 18.64 7.68 14.59
CA THR A 27 18.18 8.53 13.48
C THR A 27 17.18 9.60 13.97
N THR A 28 16.76 10.48 13.09
CA THR A 28 15.71 11.47 13.36
C THR A 28 14.39 11.05 12.69
N PRO A 29 13.23 11.46 13.22
CA PRO A 29 11.94 11.27 12.53
C PRO A 29 11.95 11.80 11.10
N ALA A 30 12.62 12.93 10.87
CA ALA A 30 12.72 13.52 9.53
C ALA A 30 13.56 12.65 8.58
N ASP A 31 14.69 12.11 9.05
CA ASP A 31 15.53 11.22 8.24
C ASP A 31 14.83 9.89 7.95
N ALA A 32 14.17 9.31 8.95
CA ALA A 32 13.36 8.10 8.77
C ALA A 32 12.24 8.31 7.73
N LEU A 33 11.55 9.46 7.76
CA LEU A 33 10.55 9.80 6.74
C LEU A 33 11.17 9.98 5.35
N ARG A 34 12.33 10.63 5.24
CA ARG A 34 13.05 10.77 3.95
C ARG A 34 13.41 9.39 3.38
N MET A 35 13.99 8.52 4.22
CA MET A 35 14.33 7.14 3.85
C MET A 35 13.09 6.35 3.42
N PHE A 36 12.00 6.48 4.17
CA PHE A 36 10.73 5.83 3.84
C PHE A 36 10.19 6.30 2.49
N VAL A 37 10.13 7.61 2.23
CA VAL A 37 9.64 8.16 0.95
C VAL A 37 10.50 7.68 -0.22
N THR A 38 11.82 7.64 -0.07
CA THR A 38 12.73 7.08 -1.09
C THR A 38 12.42 5.60 -1.33
N ALA A 39 12.35 4.79 -0.27
CA ALA A 39 12.10 3.37 -0.38
C ALA A 39 10.71 3.07 -1.00
N PHE A 40 9.67 3.77 -0.54
CA PHE A 40 8.30 3.65 -1.06
C PHE A 40 8.25 3.89 -2.57
N ASN A 41 8.89 4.96 -3.05
CA ASN A 41 8.92 5.27 -4.47
C ASN A 41 9.74 4.24 -5.27
N SER A 42 10.86 3.76 -4.72
CA SER A 42 11.67 2.72 -5.36
C SER A 42 10.91 1.40 -5.53
N HIS A 43 10.02 1.06 -4.60
CA HIS A 43 9.17 -0.14 -4.66
C HIS A 43 7.85 0.08 -5.39
N ARG A 44 7.60 1.31 -5.91
CA ARG A 44 6.31 1.72 -6.49
C ARG A 44 5.12 1.51 -5.53
N GLY A 45 5.36 1.61 -4.22
CA GLY A 45 4.36 1.34 -3.20
C GLY A 45 4.97 0.79 -1.91
N PHE A 46 4.13 0.20 -1.07
CA PHE A 46 4.58 -0.50 0.12
C PHE A 46 5.23 -1.84 -0.25
N PRO A 47 6.26 -2.29 0.49
CA PRO A 47 6.91 -3.58 0.26
C PRO A 47 6.10 -4.78 0.79
N TYR A 48 4.91 -4.53 1.36
CA TYR A 48 3.95 -5.53 1.81
C TYR A 48 2.60 -5.28 1.11
N ASP A 49 1.78 -6.33 1.02
CA ASP A 49 0.49 -6.24 0.34
C ASP A 49 -0.46 -5.37 1.14
N VAL A 50 -0.73 -4.16 0.64
CA VAL A 50 -1.71 -3.23 1.21
C VAL A 50 -3.02 -3.43 0.47
N ARG A 51 -3.57 -4.63 0.62
CA ARG A 51 -4.94 -4.93 0.22
C ARG A 51 -5.77 -4.96 1.49
N LEU A 52 -6.98 -4.43 1.40
CA LEU A 52 -8.03 -4.91 2.30
C LEU A 52 -8.15 -6.41 2.04
N ALA A 53 -8.35 -7.23 3.06
CA ALA A 53 -8.78 -8.60 2.81
C ALA A 53 -10.04 -8.49 1.95
N GLU A 54 -9.95 -8.84 0.68
CA GLU A 54 -11.16 -9.04 -0.11
C GLU A 54 -11.81 -10.25 0.54
N ASP A 55 -12.99 -10.06 1.13
CA ASP A 55 -13.89 -11.15 1.46
C ASP A 55 -14.29 -11.79 0.12
N LEU A 56 -13.38 -12.58 -0.46
CA LEU A 56 -13.65 -13.42 -1.60
C LEU A 56 -14.50 -14.57 -1.07
N GLU A 57 -15.82 -14.42 -1.16
CA GLU A 57 -16.71 -15.56 -0.99
C GLU A 57 -16.27 -16.64 -1.99
N PRO A 58 -15.96 -17.87 -1.51
CA PRO A 58 -15.66 -18.98 -2.40
C PRO A 58 -16.83 -19.17 -3.37
N PHE A 59 -16.53 -19.41 -4.65
CA PHE A 59 -17.57 -19.80 -5.60
C PHE A 59 -18.24 -21.09 -5.12
N ASP A 60 -19.57 -21.13 -5.13
CA ASP A 60 -20.33 -22.31 -4.73
C ASP A 60 -20.05 -23.51 -5.65
N THR A 61 -19.74 -23.26 -6.94
CA THR A 61 -19.45 -24.29 -7.93
C THR A 61 -18.31 -23.92 -8.89
N GLU A 62 -17.71 -24.93 -9.53
CA GLU A 62 -16.69 -24.76 -10.59
C GLU A 62 -17.26 -24.02 -11.83
N GLU A 63 -18.55 -24.19 -12.10
CA GLU A 63 -19.23 -23.51 -13.20
C GLU A 63 -19.29 -21.98 -12.95
N ASP A 64 -19.58 -21.57 -11.71
CA ASP A 64 -19.64 -20.16 -11.34
C ASP A 64 -18.27 -19.48 -11.44
N ALA A 65 -17.21 -20.16 -11.01
CA ALA A 65 -15.84 -19.67 -11.16
C ALA A 65 -15.46 -19.49 -12.64
N THR A 66 -15.84 -20.46 -13.48
CA THR A 66 -15.55 -20.43 -14.93
C THR A 66 -16.31 -19.30 -15.63
N ARG A 67 -17.58 -19.08 -15.26
CA ARG A 67 -18.41 -17.99 -15.79
C ARG A 67 -17.82 -16.63 -15.42
N PHE A 68 -17.46 -16.43 -14.14
CA PHE A 68 -16.85 -15.20 -13.67
C PHE A 68 -15.55 -14.87 -14.41
N ALA A 69 -14.65 -15.85 -14.56
CA ALA A 69 -13.38 -15.69 -15.28
C ALA A 69 -13.59 -15.33 -16.77
N THR A 70 -14.60 -15.94 -17.40
CA THR A 70 -14.95 -15.68 -18.80
C THR A 70 -15.46 -14.24 -18.97
N ASP A 71 -16.38 -13.81 -18.10
CA ASP A 71 -16.93 -12.46 -18.14
C ASP A 71 -15.89 -11.38 -17.88
N LEU A 72 -14.98 -11.62 -16.92
CA LEU A 72 -13.86 -10.71 -16.63
C LEU A 72 -12.93 -10.56 -17.84
N SER A 73 -12.61 -11.66 -18.50
CA SER A 73 -11.75 -11.68 -19.69
C SER A 73 -12.38 -10.93 -20.86
N LEU A 74 -13.68 -11.12 -21.08
CA LEU A 74 -14.43 -10.41 -22.13
C LEU A 74 -14.50 -8.90 -21.87
N LYS A 75 -14.68 -8.48 -20.61
CA LYS A 75 -14.63 -7.07 -20.22
C LYS A 75 -13.27 -6.45 -20.51
N ALA A 76 -12.18 -7.11 -20.10
CA ALA A 76 -10.82 -6.62 -20.33
C ALA A 76 -10.49 -6.47 -21.82
N ILE A 77 -10.96 -7.39 -22.67
CA ILE A 77 -10.79 -7.32 -24.13
C ILE A 77 -11.56 -6.13 -24.73
N ASN A 78 -12.77 -5.87 -24.25
CA ASN A 78 -13.58 -4.76 -24.75
C ASN A 78 -13.07 -3.38 -24.27
N GLU A 79 -12.51 -3.29 -23.06
CA GLU A 79 -11.91 -2.05 -22.56
C GLU A 79 -10.57 -1.70 -23.23
N ALA A 80 -9.86 -2.70 -23.78
CA ALA A 80 -8.61 -2.51 -24.51
C ALA A 80 -8.80 -2.07 -25.97
N ARG A 81 -10.04 -1.88 -26.43
CA ARG A 81 -10.40 -1.52 -27.81
C ARG A 81 -10.93 -0.10 -27.92
#